data_AF-A0A523PLM4-F1
#
_entry.id   AF-A0A523PLM4-F1
#
_cell.length_a   1.000
_cell.length_b   1.000
_cell.length_c   1.000
_cell.angle_alpha   90.00
_cell.angle_beta   90.00
_cell.angle_gamma   90.00
#
_symmetry.space_group_name_H-M   'P 1'
#
loop_
_entity.id
_entity.type
_entity.pdbx_description
1 polymer ?
#
loop_
_entity_poly.entity_id
_entity_poly.type
_entity_poly.pdbx_seq_one_letter_code
_entity_poly.pdbx_strand_id
1 'polypeptide(L)'
;MNDKETLQESSRRWLTWEYFAVGSDVTPQNRAAFLELLNDRSRFHIWLTSLITGSVVALTAFGVKPSTDTIHGIVAIGALGLLIVGILANLVCVWSIPSLKYEVSTGTVYRSAIMRWDLGVSAWLGVFSFVLGLMLAAVATVLK
;
A
#
# COMPACT_ATOMS: atom_id res chain seq x y z
N MET A 1 -1.42 -32.88 -13.77
CA MET A 1 -1.36 -32.78 -12.29
C MET A 1 -1.13 -31.32 -11.85
N ASN A 2 -1.80 -30.34 -12.48
CA ASN A 2 -1.02 -29.25 -13.09
C ASN A 2 -1.70 -27.86 -13.16
N ASP A 3 -2.54 -27.43 -12.21
CA ASP A 3 -3.02 -26.02 -12.23
C ASP A 3 -3.63 -25.56 -10.90
N LYS A 4 -4.29 -26.47 -10.17
CA LYS A 4 -4.99 -26.15 -8.92
C LYS A 4 -4.05 -25.97 -7.72
N GLU A 5 -2.99 -26.79 -7.61
CA GLU A 5 -1.98 -26.63 -6.55
C GLU A 5 -1.19 -25.32 -6.72
N THR A 6 -0.78 -24.99 -7.95
CA THR A 6 -0.10 -23.72 -8.26
C THR A 6 -0.97 -22.49 -8.00
N LEU A 7 -2.29 -22.59 -8.23
CA LEU A 7 -3.25 -21.54 -7.92
C LEU A 7 -3.38 -21.32 -6.40
N GLN A 8 -3.43 -22.41 -5.63
CA GLN A 8 -3.56 -22.34 -4.18
C GLN A 8 -2.27 -21.85 -3.51
N GLU A 9 -1.11 -22.17 -4.08
CA GLU A 9 0.20 -21.72 -3.61
C GLU A 9 0.43 -20.23 -3.94
N SER A 10 0.12 -19.79 -5.17
CA SER A 10 0.09 -18.35 -5.53
C SER A 10 -0.90 -17.56 -4.66
N SER A 11 -2.05 -18.15 -4.34
CA SER A 11 -3.05 -17.60 -3.42
C SER A 11 -2.66 -17.71 -1.94
N ARG A 12 -1.54 -18.36 -1.59
CA ARG A 12 -0.97 -18.33 -0.24
C ARG A 12 0.16 -17.33 -0.15
N ARG A 13 0.90 -17.12 -1.24
CA ARG A 13 2.05 -16.20 -1.30
C ARG A 13 1.69 -14.74 -1.10
N TRP A 14 0.45 -14.31 -1.34
CA TRP A 14 -0.01 -12.97 -0.96
C TRP A 14 -0.31 -12.82 0.53
N LEU A 15 -0.62 -13.93 1.22
CA LEU A 15 -0.84 -13.98 2.67
C LEU A 15 0.46 -14.20 3.44
N THR A 16 1.43 -14.91 2.86
CA THR A 16 2.76 -15.06 3.43
C THR A 16 3.61 -13.89 2.99
N TRP A 17 4.52 -13.44 3.84
CA TRP A 17 5.46 -12.36 3.54
C TRP A 17 6.49 -12.74 2.44
N GLU A 18 6.20 -13.74 1.61
CA GLU A 18 7.10 -14.24 0.57
C GLU A 18 7.26 -13.27 -0.60
N TYR A 19 6.25 -12.44 -0.92
CA TYR A 19 6.44 -11.31 -1.85
C TYR A 19 7.45 -10.26 -1.33
N PHE A 20 7.75 -10.28 -0.02
CA PHE A 20 8.72 -9.39 0.60
C PHE A 20 10.15 -9.93 0.47
N ALA A 21 10.31 -11.25 0.39
CA ALA A 21 11.57 -11.94 0.22
C ALA A 21 11.86 -12.14 -1.28
N VAL A 22 12.38 -11.09 -1.94
CA VAL A 22 13.06 -11.28 -3.22
C VAL A 22 14.20 -12.27 -2.98
N GLY A 23 14.18 -13.40 -3.71
CA GLY A 23 15.17 -14.46 -3.59
C GLY A 23 16.59 -13.89 -3.55
N SER A 24 17.32 -14.23 -2.49
CA SER A 24 18.57 -13.58 -2.06
C SER A 24 19.78 -13.79 -2.97
N ASP A 25 19.63 -14.50 -4.08
CA ASP A 25 20.75 -14.88 -4.94
C ASP A 25 21.04 -13.78 -5.96
N VAL A 26 21.80 -12.77 -5.51
CA VAL A 26 22.31 -11.70 -6.36
C VAL A 26 23.43 -12.26 -7.25
N THR A 27 23.08 -12.58 -8.50
CA THR A 27 24.05 -12.98 -9.53
C THR A 27 24.55 -11.76 -10.32
N PRO A 28 25.73 -11.83 -10.97
CA PRO A 28 26.21 -10.76 -11.85
C PRO A 28 25.21 -10.38 -12.95
N GLN A 29 24.42 -11.36 -13.43
CA GLN A 29 23.40 -11.15 -14.47
C GLN A 29 22.17 -10.37 -13.95
N ASN A 30 21.78 -10.57 -12.68
CA ASN A 30 20.59 -9.94 -12.09
C ASN A 30 20.90 -8.67 -11.28
N ARG A 31 22.18 -8.33 -11.11
CA ARG A 31 22.63 -7.20 -10.28
C ARG A 31 21.99 -5.86 -10.69
N ALA A 32 21.84 -5.61 -12.00
CA ALA A 32 21.23 -4.37 -12.48
C ALA A 32 19.75 -4.26 -12.09
N ALA A 33 18.97 -5.33 -12.29
CA ALA A 33 17.58 -5.41 -11.89
C ALA A 33 17.40 -5.30 -10.38
N PHE A 34 18.32 -5.88 -9.60
CA PHE A 34 18.30 -5.80 -8.15
C PHE A 34 18.60 -4.38 -7.64
N LEU A 35 19.55 -3.66 -8.24
CA LEU A 35 19.83 -2.25 -7.91
C LEU A 35 18.64 -1.35 -8.25
N GLU A 36 17.96 -1.60 -9.37
CA GLU A 36 16.76 -0.88 -9.76
C GLU A 36 15.62 -1.12 -8.76
N LEU A 37 15.42 -2.37 -8.34
CA LEU A 37 14.48 -2.73 -7.28
C LEU A 37 14.74 -1.95 -5.97
N LEU A 38 15.99 -1.86 -5.54
CA LEU A 38 16.35 -1.13 -4.31
C LEU A 38 16.11 0.38 -4.46
N ASN A 39 16.45 0.95 -5.61
CA ASN A 39 16.21 2.37 -5.89
C ASN A 39 14.71 2.69 -5.91
N ASP A 40 13.91 1.85 -6.55
CA ASP A 40 12.45 1.99 -6.58
C ASP A 40 11.89 1.91 -5.15
N ARG A 41 12.29 0.91 -4.34
CA ARG A 41 11.88 0.81 -2.93
C ARG A 41 12.23 2.05 -2.10
N SER A 42 13.43 2.60 -2.29
CA SER A 42 13.87 3.83 -1.60
C SER A 42 12.99 5.04 -1.95
N ARG A 43 12.74 5.27 -3.25
CA ARG A 43 11.86 6.36 -3.72
C ARG A 43 10.43 6.21 -3.19
N PHE A 44 9.93 4.98 -3.11
CA PHE A 44 8.59 4.73 -2.57
C PHE A 44 8.51 4.95 -1.06
N HIS A 45 9.56 4.63 -0.29
CA HIS A 45 9.59 4.96 1.14
C HIS A 45 9.50 6.46 1.35
N ILE A 46 10.26 7.25 0.57
CA ILE A 46 10.20 8.72 0.62
C ILE A 46 8.79 9.22 0.31
N TRP A 47 8.16 8.69 -0.75
CA TRP A 47 6.78 9.04 -1.09
C TRP A 47 5.79 8.70 0.03
N LEU A 48 5.85 7.48 0.59
CA LEU A 48 4.98 7.06 1.68
C LEU A 48 5.16 7.92 2.94
N THR A 49 6.41 8.21 3.31
CA THR A 49 6.71 9.10 4.45
C THR A 49 6.15 10.49 4.23
N SER A 50 6.20 11.02 3.00
CA SER A 50 5.60 12.33 2.68
C SER A 50 4.07 12.31 2.84
N LEU A 51 3.43 11.21 2.47
CA LEU A 51 1.98 11.02 2.55
C LEU A 51 1.51 10.88 4.01
N ILE A 52 2.22 10.08 4.81
CA ILE A 52 1.98 9.97 6.26
C ILE A 52 2.19 11.33 6.94
N THR A 53 3.31 12.00 6.66
CA THR A 53 3.62 13.31 7.27
C THR A 53 2.57 14.35 6.90
N GLY A 54 2.17 14.42 5.63
CA GLY A 54 1.11 15.30 5.16
C GLY A 54 -0.24 15.01 5.81
N SER A 55 -0.58 13.74 6.00
CA SER A 55 -1.81 13.31 6.70
C SER A 55 -1.80 13.73 8.16
N VAL A 56 -0.69 13.54 8.86
CA VAL A 56 -0.52 13.95 10.26
C VAL A 56 -0.60 15.47 10.38
N VAL A 57 0.07 16.22 9.50
CA VAL A 57 0.00 17.69 9.48
C VAL A 57 -1.42 18.17 9.20
N ALA A 58 -2.14 17.55 8.27
CA ALA A 58 -3.53 17.90 8.01
C ALA A 58 -4.39 17.69 9.27
N LEU A 59 -4.29 16.52 9.90
CA LEU A 59 -5.04 16.21 11.12
C LEU A 59 -4.72 17.16 12.28
N THR A 60 -3.45 17.53 12.47
CA THR A 60 -3.05 18.47 13.53
C THR A 60 -3.44 19.90 13.22
N ALA A 61 -3.31 20.35 11.96
CA ALA A 61 -3.70 21.69 11.53
C ALA A 61 -5.21 21.95 11.66
N PHE A 62 -6.03 20.92 11.47
CA PHE A 62 -7.48 21.03 11.61
C PHE A 62 -7.97 21.03 13.08
N GLY A 63 -7.10 20.75 14.05
CA GLY A 63 -7.38 20.98 15.47
C GLY A 63 -8.63 20.27 16.01
N VAL A 64 -9.04 19.15 15.37
CA VAL A 64 -10.16 18.32 15.80
C VAL A 64 -9.61 17.25 16.74
N LYS A 65 -9.98 17.32 18.01
CA LYS A 65 -9.64 16.26 18.97
C LYS A 65 -10.63 15.10 18.77
N PRO A 66 -10.15 13.89 18.44
CA PRO A 66 -11.03 12.72 18.43
C PRO A 66 -11.63 12.54 19.85
N SER A 67 -12.96 12.41 19.91
CA SER A 67 -13.73 12.22 21.14
C SER A 67 -14.95 11.37 20.81
N THR A 68 -15.34 10.49 21.73
CA THR A 68 -16.56 9.69 21.63
C THR A 68 -17.81 10.43 22.10
N ASP A 69 -17.63 11.58 22.75
CA ASP A 69 -18.70 12.28 23.45
C ASP A 69 -19.45 13.27 22.53
N THR A 70 -18.88 13.55 21.36
CA THR A 70 -19.39 14.53 20.41
C THR A 70 -19.47 13.95 19.00
N ILE A 71 -20.51 14.33 18.25
CA ILE A 71 -20.73 13.84 16.87
C ILE A 71 -19.52 14.17 15.97
N HIS A 72 -18.97 15.39 16.06
CA HIS A 72 -17.78 15.78 15.29
C HIS A 72 -16.53 14.98 15.69
N GLY A 73 -16.39 14.61 16.96
CA GLY A 73 -15.31 13.75 17.45
C GLY A 73 -15.38 12.32 16.89
N ILE A 74 -16.59 11.75 16.80
CA ILE A 74 -16.81 10.42 16.21
C ILE A 74 -16.48 10.42 14.71
N VAL A 75 -16.92 11.46 13.99
CA VAL A 75 -16.59 11.63 12.56
C VAL A 75 -15.08 11.74 12.36
N ALA A 76 -14.37 12.46 13.23
CA ALA A 76 -12.92 12.57 13.18
C ALA A 76 -12.20 11.23 13.45
N ILE A 77 -12.71 10.38 14.34
CA ILE A 77 -12.19 9.02 14.56
C ILE A 77 -12.38 8.16 13.30
N GLY A 78 -13.56 8.22 12.66
CA GLY A 78 -13.84 7.52 11.41
C GLY A 78 -12.93 7.98 10.27
N ALA A 79 -12.71 9.30 10.16
CA ALA A 79 -11.77 9.88 9.21
C ALA A 79 -10.35 9.37 9.42
N LEU A 80 -9.86 9.36 10.66
CA LEU A 80 -8.54 8.83 11.01
C LEU A 80 -8.41 7.34 10.65
N GLY A 81 -9.42 6.53 10.96
CA GLY A 81 -9.44 5.10 10.61
C GLY A 81 -9.32 4.87 9.10
N LEU A 82 -10.08 5.62 8.31
CA LEU A 82 -10.04 5.55 6.84
C LEU A 82 -8.71 6.03 6.25
N LEU A 83 -8.09 7.06 6.84
CA LEU A 83 -6.75 7.49 6.45
C LEU A 83 -5.71 6.40 6.72
N ILE A 84 -5.77 5.74 7.89
CA ILE A 84 -4.86 4.63 8.24
C ILE A 84 -5.06 3.44 7.29
N VAL A 85 -6.31 3.03 7.02
CA VAL A 85 -6.60 1.96 6.06
C VAL A 85 -6.10 2.32 4.66
N GLY A 86 -6.26 3.58 4.24
CA GLY A 86 -5.75 4.08 2.97
C GLY A 86 -4.22 4.00 2.88
N ILE A 87 -3.51 4.36 3.95
CA ILE A 87 -2.05 4.23 4.05
C ILE A 87 -1.61 2.77 3.99
N LEU A 88 -2.27 1.87 4.74
CA LEU A 88 -1.93 0.45 4.78
C LEU A 88 -2.18 -0.24 3.43
N ALA A 89 -3.28 0.06 2.75
CA ALA A 89 -3.57 -0.48 1.42
C ALA A 89 -2.55 0.00 0.37
N ASN A 90 -2.10 1.27 0.47
CA ASN A 90 -1.03 1.78 -0.38
C ASN A 90 0.33 1.17 -0.04
N LEU A 91 0.61 0.82 1.22
CA LEU A 91 1.84 0.14 1.63
C LEU A 91 1.98 -1.24 0.96
N VAL A 92 0.87 -1.98 0.83
CA VAL A 92 0.85 -3.25 0.09
C VAL A 92 1.27 -3.03 -1.37
N CYS A 93 0.70 -2.02 -2.02
CA CYS A 93 1.03 -1.69 -3.41
C CYS A 93 2.51 -1.30 -3.57
N VAL A 94 3.03 -0.50 -2.65
CA VAL A 94 4.43 -0.06 -2.62
C VAL A 94 5.39 -1.24 -2.54
N TRP A 95 5.03 -2.30 -1.83
CA TRP A 95 5.89 -3.47 -1.72
C TRP A 95 5.79 -4.42 -2.91
N SER A 96 4.60 -4.56 -3.48
CA SER A 96 4.36 -5.50 -4.58
C SER A 96 4.86 -5.00 -5.95
N ILE A 97 4.82 -3.69 -6.24
CA ILE A 97 5.21 -3.16 -7.57
C ILE A 97 6.71 -3.37 -7.88
N PRO A 98 7.66 -3.00 -7.00
CA PRO A 98 9.08 -3.18 -7.29
C PRO A 98 9.43 -4.66 -7.42
N SER A 99 8.86 -5.52 -6.56
CA SER A 99 9.05 -6.97 -6.64
C SER A 99 8.55 -7.54 -7.97
N LEU A 100 7.36 -7.10 -8.45
CA LEU A 100 6.85 -7.50 -9.78
C LEU A 100 7.80 -7.09 -10.90
N LYS A 101 8.29 -5.85 -10.86
CA LYS A 101 9.22 -5.32 -11.88
C LYS A 101 10.51 -6.14 -11.92
N TYR A 102 11.03 -6.53 -10.76
CA TYR A 102 12.18 -7.43 -10.65
C TYR A 102 11.90 -8.81 -11.26
N GLU A 103 10.78 -9.46 -10.90
CA GLU A 103 10.43 -10.78 -11.43
C GLU A 103 10.22 -10.75 -12.96
N VAL A 104 9.56 -9.71 -13.48
CA VAL A 104 9.39 -9.52 -14.94
C VAL A 104 10.75 -9.37 -15.63
N SER A 105 11.65 -8.56 -15.06
CA SER A 105 12.98 -8.34 -15.64
C SER A 105 13.88 -9.58 -15.64
N THR A 106 13.68 -10.47 -14.67
CA THR A 106 14.41 -11.74 -14.54
C THR A 106 13.75 -12.91 -15.27
N GLY A 107 12.60 -12.67 -15.93
CA GLY A 107 11.86 -13.70 -16.67
C GLY A 107 11.21 -14.77 -15.79
N THR A 108 11.05 -14.50 -14.49
CA THR A 108 10.54 -15.49 -13.51
C THR A 108 9.01 -15.52 -13.40
N VAL A 109 8.28 -14.62 -14.09
CA VAL A 109 6.82 -14.48 -13.93
C VAL A 109 6.03 -15.35 -14.89
N TYR A 110 5.15 -16.21 -14.35
CA TYR A 110 4.19 -17.04 -15.11
C TYR A 110 2.74 -16.48 -15.11
N ARG A 111 2.38 -15.53 -14.23
CA ARG A 111 1.00 -14.97 -14.13
C ARG A 111 0.95 -13.47 -13.80
N SER A 112 1.33 -12.62 -14.75
CA SER A 112 1.32 -11.15 -14.59
C SER A 112 -0.09 -10.52 -14.49
N ALA A 113 -1.13 -11.16 -15.03
CA ALA A 113 -2.47 -10.57 -15.11
C ALA A 113 -3.22 -10.53 -13.77
N ILE A 114 -3.18 -11.62 -12.99
CA ILE A 114 -3.86 -11.73 -11.68
C ILE A 114 -3.21 -10.75 -10.69
N MET A 115 -1.89 -10.73 -10.66
CA MET A 115 -1.13 -9.88 -9.74
C MET A 115 -1.31 -8.38 -10.05
N ARG A 116 -1.45 -8.00 -11.34
CA ARG A 116 -1.82 -6.64 -11.76
C ARG A 116 -3.22 -6.26 -11.29
N TRP A 117 -4.16 -7.20 -11.31
CA TRP A 117 -5.52 -6.97 -10.83
C TRP A 117 -5.55 -6.70 -9.32
N ASP A 118 -4.87 -7.55 -8.53
CA ASP A 118 -4.79 -7.38 -7.07
C ASP A 118 -4.11 -6.07 -6.67
N LEU A 119 -3.06 -5.68 -7.40
CA LEU A 119 -2.41 -4.37 -7.26
C LEU A 119 -3.35 -3.21 -7.60
N GLY A 120 -4.12 -3.34 -8.69
CA GLY A 120 -5.11 -2.35 -9.09
C GLY A 120 -6.19 -2.16 -8.02
N VAL A 121 -6.76 -3.26 -7.52
CA VAL A 121 -7.79 -3.21 -6.47
C VAL A 121 -7.25 -2.60 -5.19
N SER A 122 -6.07 -3.02 -4.75
CA SER A 122 -5.43 -2.50 -3.52
C SER A 122 -5.11 -1.01 -3.62
N ALA A 123 -4.64 -0.56 -4.80
CA ALA A 123 -4.34 0.84 -5.04
C ALA A 123 -5.62 1.69 -5.03
N TRP A 124 -6.66 1.26 -5.73
CA TRP A 124 -7.94 1.96 -5.75
C TRP A 124 -8.59 2.00 -4.36
N LEU A 125 -8.60 0.88 -3.63
CA LEU A 125 -9.09 0.83 -2.26
C LEU A 125 -8.33 1.82 -1.36
N GLY A 126 -7.01 1.88 -1.50
CA GLY A 126 -6.16 2.82 -0.77
C GLY A 126 -6.50 4.27 -1.06
N VAL A 127 -6.61 4.64 -2.35
CA VAL A 127 -6.98 6.00 -2.78
C VAL A 127 -8.38 6.37 -2.31
N PHE A 128 -9.39 5.51 -2.49
CA PHE A 128 -10.75 5.78 -2.07
C PHE A 128 -10.86 5.96 -0.56
N SER A 129 -10.23 5.08 0.23
CA SER A 129 -10.21 5.18 1.69
C SER A 129 -9.54 6.48 2.13
N PHE A 130 -8.44 6.86 1.47
CA PHE A 130 -7.71 8.07 1.81
C PHE A 130 -8.50 9.35 1.49
N VAL A 131 -9.10 9.44 0.31
CA VAL A 131 -9.93 10.59 -0.10
C VAL A 131 -11.18 10.71 0.78
N LEU A 132 -11.86 9.60 1.07
CA LEU A 132 -13.01 9.58 1.98
C LEU A 132 -12.61 10.01 3.39
N GLY A 133 -11.45 9.55 3.88
CA GLY A 133 -10.89 9.98 5.16
C GLY A 133 -10.66 11.49 5.21
N LEU A 134 -10.09 12.09 4.15
CA LEU A 134 -9.91 13.54 4.05
C LEU A 134 -11.25 14.30 4.01
N MET A 135 -12.23 13.81 3.25
CA MET A 135 -13.55 14.44 3.18
C MET A 135 -14.25 14.41 4.54
N LEU A 136 -14.21 13.28 5.26
CA LEU A 136 -14.78 13.19 6.60
C LEU A 136 -14.05 14.07 7.60
N ALA A 137 -12.72 14.19 7.51
CA ALA A 137 -11.96 15.12 8.32
C ALA A 137 -12.41 16.57 8.07
N ALA A 138 -12.65 16.96 6.81
CA ALA A 138 -13.18 18.28 6.46
C ALA A 138 -14.63 18.49 6.93
N VAL A 139 -15.48 17.47 6.90
CA VAL A 139 -16.84 17.56 7.47
C VAL A 139 -16.79 17.73 8.99
N ALA A 140 -15.89 17.02 9.68
CA ALA A 140 -15.72 17.16 11.12
C ALA A 140 -15.28 18.57 11.56
N THR A 141 -14.53 19.29 10.72
CA THR A 141 -14.15 20.68 11.03
C THR A 141 -15.29 21.66 10.83
N VAL A 142 -16.18 21.44 9.86
CA VAL A 142 -17.36 22.31 9.63
C VAL A 142 -18.44 22.07 10.68
N LEU A 143 -18.55 20.86 11.23
CA LEU A 143 -19.50 20.50 12.29
C LEU A 143 -19.08 20.95 13.70
N LYS A 144 -17.88 21.51 13.85
CA LYS A 144 -17.32 21.99 15.13
C LYS A 144 -17.94 23.32 15.54
#